data_AF-A0A9P8T753-F1
#
_entry.id   AF-A0A9P8T753-F1
#
_cell.length_a   1.000
_cell.length_b   1.000
_cell.length_c   1.000
_cell.angle_alpha   90.00
_cell.angle_beta   90.00
_cell.angle_gamma   90.00
#
_symmetry.space_group_name_H-M   'P 1'
#
loop_
_entity.id
_entity.type
_entity.pdbx_description
1 polymer ?
#
loop_
_entity_poly.entity_id
_entity_poly.type
_entity_poly.pdbx_seq_one_letter_code
_entity_poly.pdbx_strand_id
1 'polypeptide(L)'
;MDCINSIVNASKNAVIYGYRVRFIHTIAVQASSLDRNQQLTDQLVRKILKSVRLGLDHGKVLALFAIIYKSIQLSLSKTSTKDPDALATHFLGGLVGGVLVYGGVLNSKFKGLVNEGVATQITLYCMSRVILAIGKWFGRILEKRGGLRRSQVQKFGWRATTGAVWGLLVVFYAADKNLYLQPALRRSLDFQFGDAIYSWLEAFNYSR
;
A
#
# COMPACT_ATOMS: atom_id res chain seq x y z
N MET A 1 12.22 10.90 29.13
CA MET A 1 10.78 10.86 28.81
C MET A 1 10.63 11.58 27.48
N ASP A 2 10.77 10.98 26.30
CA ASP A 2 9.79 10.00 25.83
C ASP A 2 10.13 9.38 24.45
N CYS A 3 11.39 9.03 24.20
CA CYS A 3 11.78 8.32 22.96
C CYS A 3 11.01 7.00 22.80
N ILE A 4 10.92 6.23 23.88
CA ILE A 4 10.08 5.02 23.96
C ILE A 4 8.63 5.39 23.73
N ASN A 5 8.11 6.44 24.36
CA ASN A 5 6.73 6.88 24.17
C ASN A 5 6.46 7.39 22.74
N SER A 6 7.42 7.98 22.04
CA SER A 6 7.30 8.37 20.63
C SER A 6 7.21 7.16 19.71
N ILE A 7 8.05 6.14 19.94
CA ILE A 7 8.00 4.86 19.22
C ILE A 7 6.69 4.12 19.52
N VAL A 8 6.28 4.08 20.79
CA VAL A 8 5.03 3.47 21.25
C VAL A 8 3.83 4.19 20.66
N ASN A 9 3.81 5.53 20.65
CA ASN A 9 2.72 6.32 20.09
C ASN A 9 2.64 6.18 18.57
N ALA A 10 3.79 6.19 17.87
CA ALA A 10 3.84 5.92 16.43
C ALA A 10 3.31 4.50 16.11
N SER A 11 3.70 3.51 16.89
CA SER A 11 3.25 2.12 16.74
C SER A 11 1.77 1.96 17.05
N LYS A 12 1.25 2.61 18.11
CA LYS A 12 -0.18 2.65 18.44
C LYS A 12 -0.99 3.29 17.31
N ASN A 13 -0.55 4.45 16.81
CA ASN A 13 -1.21 5.15 15.72
C ASN A 13 -1.24 4.31 14.43
N ALA A 14 -0.12 3.62 14.13
CA ALA A 14 -0.03 2.67 13.03
C ALA A 14 -1.02 1.50 13.16
N VAL A 15 -1.13 0.90 14.35
CA VAL A 15 -2.06 -0.20 14.63
C VAL A 15 -3.52 0.27 14.53
N ILE A 16 -3.87 1.40 15.12
CA ILE A 16 -5.23 1.96 15.10
C ILE A 16 -5.66 2.29 13.66
N TYR A 17 -4.79 2.97 12.91
CA TYR A 17 -5.06 3.32 11.52
C TYR A 17 -5.20 2.07 10.65
N GLY A 18 -4.28 1.13 10.83
CA GLY A 18 -4.26 -0.15 10.13
C GLY A 18 -5.54 -0.97 10.34
N TYR A 19 -6.01 -1.02 11.59
CA TYR A 19 -7.24 -1.71 11.94
C TYR A 19 -8.46 -1.04 11.30
N ARG A 20 -8.61 0.29 11.39
CA ARG A 20 -9.83 0.99 10.97
C ARG A 20 -10.15 0.83 9.47
N VAL A 21 -9.16 0.98 8.60
CA VAL A 21 -9.40 0.98 7.14
C VAL A 21 -9.40 -0.44 6.56
N ARG A 22 -8.51 -1.32 7.05
CA ARG A 22 -8.34 -2.65 6.48
C ARG A 22 -9.35 -3.65 7.01
N PHE A 23 -9.75 -3.56 8.29
CA PHE A 23 -10.74 -4.46 8.89
C PHE A 23 -12.05 -4.45 8.10
N ILE A 24 -12.58 -3.26 7.80
CA ILE A 24 -13.81 -3.08 7.01
C ILE A 24 -13.64 -3.67 5.60
N HIS A 25 -12.52 -3.40 4.94
CA HIS A 25 -12.26 -3.94 3.60
C HIS A 25 -12.15 -5.48 3.60
N THR A 26 -11.45 -6.08 4.57
CA THR A 26 -11.35 -7.53 4.68
C THR A 26 -12.69 -8.17 5.03
N ILE A 27 -13.52 -7.54 5.86
CA ILE A 27 -14.88 -8.01 6.13
C ILE A 27 -15.71 -7.97 4.85
N ALA A 28 -15.67 -6.87 4.09
CA ALA A 28 -16.41 -6.75 2.85
C ALA A 28 -16.06 -7.87 1.85
N VAL A 29 -14.76 -8.11 1.63
CA VAL A 29 -14.28 -9.19 0.74
C VAL A 29 -14.68 -10.57 1.26
N GLN A 30 -14.58 -10.80 2.57
CA GLN A 30 -14.91 -12.09 3.16
C GLN A 30 -16.42 -12.36 3.24
N ALA A 31 -17.23 -11.32 3.39
CA ALA A 31 -18.69 -11.37 3.27
C ALA A 31 -19.11 -11.64 1.82
N SER A 32 -18.45 -11.04 0.82
CA SER A 32 -18.78 -11.28 -0.60
C SER A 32 -18.41 -12.69 -1.09
N SER A 33 -17.52 -13.39 -0.39
CA SER A 33 -17.07 -14.76 -0.74
C SER A 33 -17.78 -15.85 0.07
N LEU A 34 -18.93 -15.54 0.70
CA LEU A 34 -19.69 -16.52 1.47
C LEU A 34 -20.25 -17.60 0.54
N ASP A 35 -19.86 -18.84 0.80
CA ASP A 35 -20.39 -20.00 0.08
C ASP A 35 -21.69 -20.45 0.76
N ARG A 36 -22.77 -20.53 -0.02
CA ARG A 36 -24.13 -20.87 0.47
C ARG A 36 -24.25 -22.32 0.94
N ASN A 37 -23.32 -23.20 0.57
CA ASN A 37 -23.41 -24.64 0.81
C ASN A 37 -22.74 -25.16 2.09
N GLN A 38 -22.14 -24.30 2.91
CA GLN A 38 -21.49 -24.67 4.18
C GLN A 38 -22.16 -23.96 5.37
N GLN A 39 -22.06 -24.52 6.57
CA GLN A 39 -22.63 -23.92 7.79
C GLN A 39 -22.15 -22.47 7.95
N LEU A 40 -23.08 -21.53 7.80
CA LEU A 40 -22.77 -20.11 7.65
C LEU A 40 -22.11 -19.51 8.89
N THR A 41 -22.47 -20.01 10.08
CA THR A 41 -21.94 -19.55 11.38
C THR A 41 -20.45 -19.83 11.53
N ASP A 42 -20.02 -21.07 11.30
CA ASP A 42 -18.61 -21.47 11.44
C ASP A 42 -17.73 -20.81 10.40
N GLN A 43 -18.23 -20.68 9.16
CA GLN A 43 -17.54 -19.94 8.12
C GLN A 43 -17.38 -18.46 8.46
N LEU A 44 -18.44 -17.80 8.93
CA LEU A 44 -18.40 -16.39 9.31
C LEU A 44 -17.42 -16.14 10.45
N VAL A 45 -17.44 -16.96 11.51
CA VAL A 45 -16.52 -16.83 12.64
C VAL A 45 -15.07 -17.01 12.20
N ARG A 46 -14.77 -18.05 11.41
CA ARG A 46 -13.41 -18.27 10.86
C ARG A 46 -12.95 -17.11 9.99
N LYS A 47 -13.86 -16.55 9.18
CA LYS A 47 -13.59 -15.42 8.29
C LYS A 47 -13.38 -14.09 9.05
N ILE A 48 -14.16 -13.86 10.10
CA ILE A 48 -13.99 -12.70 11.00
C ILE A 48 -12.66 -12.82 11.73
N LEU A 49 -12.34 -13.97 12.32
CA LEU A 49 -11.06 -14.21 12.99
C LEU A 49 -9.87 -14.03 12.03
N LYS A 50 -10.00 -14.51 10.79
CA LYS A 50 -8.99 -14.28 9.74
C LYS A 50 -8.83 -12.80 9.41
N SER A 51 -9.93 -12.04 9.34
CA SER A 51 -9.92 -10.59 9.11
C SER A 51 -9.24 -9.84 10.26
N VAL A 52 -9.53 -10.22 11.50
CA VAL A 52 -8.86 -9.67 12.70
C VAL A 52 -7.36 -9.93 12.64
N ARG A 53 -6.96 -11.18 12.36
CA ARG A 53 -5.54 -11.56 12.23
C ARG A 53 -4.82 -10.76 11.15
N LEU A 54 -5.43 -10.59 9.98
CA LEU A 54 -4.89 -9.78 8.88
C LEU A 54 -4.74 -8.29 9.27
N GLY A 55 -5.69 -7.74 10.04
CA GLY A 55 -5.60 -6.38 10.57
C GLY A 55 -4.45 -6.22 11.57
N LEU A 56 -4.26 -7.20 12.45
CA LEU A 56 -3.13 -7.22 13.39
C LEU A 56 -1.80 -7.35 12.66
N ASP A 57 -1.70 -8.22 11.66
CA ASP A 57 -0.49 -8.38 10.85
C ASP A 57 -0.14 -7.08 10.12
N HIS A 58 -1.14 -6.35 9.62
CA HIS A 58 -0.92 -5.03 9.04
C HIS A 58 -0.39 -4.01 10.05
N GLY A 59 -0.99 -3.96 11.25
CA GLY A 59 -0.49 -3.11 12.34
C GLY A 59 0.95 -3.44 12.73
N LYS A 60 1.31 -4.73 12.81
CA LYS A 60 2.67 -5.20 13.08
C LYS A 60 3.67 -4.72 12.04
N VAL A 61 3.34 -4.83 10.75
CA VAL A 61 4.22 -4.37 9.66
C VAL A 61 4.48 -2.87 9.76
N LEU A 62 3.44 -2.06 10.00
CA LEU A 62 3.61 -0.61 10.15
C LEU A 62 4.41 -0.26 11.41
N ALA A 63 4.17 -0.96 12.53
CA ALA A 63 4.91 -0.75 13.77
C ALA A 63 6.40 -1.07 13.59
N LEU A 64 6.73 -2.18 12.93
CA LEU A 64 8.10 -2.58 12.64
C LEU A 64 8.81 -1.56 11.75
N PHE A 65 8.14 -1.07 10.71
CA PHE A 65 8.66 0.01 9.88
C PHE A 65 8.89 1.29 10.71
N ALA A 66 7.94 1.68 11.56
CA ALA A 66 8.07 2.88 12.40
C ALA A 66 9.22 2.78 13.40
N ILE A 67 9.45 1.60 13.99
CA ILE A 67 10.58 1.32 14.89
C ILE A 67 11.89 1.49 14.13
N ILE A 68 12.08 0.79 13.01
CA ILE A 68 13.33 0.84 12.23
C ILE A 68 13.59 2.27 11.74
N TYR A 69 12.57 2.93 11.19
CA TYR A 69 12.66 4.31 10.75
C TYR A 69 13.13 5.23 11.88
N LYS A 70 12.48 5.17 13.05
CA LYS A 70 12.85 6.01 14.21
C LYS A 70 14.24 5.67 14.74
N SER A 71 14.62 4.39 14.80
CA SER A 71 15.96 3.97 15.18
C SER A 71 17.03 4.60 14.27
N ILE A 72 16.81 4.59 12.95
CA ILE A 72 17.75 5.20 11.99
C ILE A 72 17.80 6.72 12.16
N GLN A 73 16.65 7.38 12.34
CA GLN A 73 16.62 8.83 12.60
C GLN A 73 17.41 9.22 13.85
N LEU A 74 17.33 8.40 14.90
CA LEU A 74 18.07 8.62 16.15
C LEU A 74 19.57 8.36 15.97
N SER A 75 19.94 7.29 15.26
CA SER A 75 21.34 7.00 14.95
C SER A 75 22.01 8.08 14.10
N LEU A 76 21.26 8.77 13.23
CA LEU A 76 21.77 9.86 12.41
C LEU A 76 21.72 11.24 13.10
N SER A 77 21.30 11.32 14.37
CA SER A 77 21.39 12.49 15.24
C SER A 77 20.84 13.82 14.68
N LYS A 78 19.74 13.78 13.91
CA LYS A 78 19.03 15.00 13.46
C LYS A 78 17.54 14.91 13.78
N THR A 79 17.18 15.48 14.93
CA THR A 79 15.79 15.56 15.43
C THR A 79 15.01 16.74 14.84
N SER A 80 15.67 17.70 14.20
CA SER A 80 15.05 18.93 13.69
C SER A 80 14.60 18.77 12.23
N THR A 81 13.29 18.84 11.97
CA THR A 81 12.68 18.77 10.63
C THR A 81 12.94 20.01 9.75
N LYS A 82 13.64 21.02 10.29
CA LYS A 82 13.88 22.32 9.61
C LYS A 82 15.22 22.41 8.88
N ASP A 83 16.14 21.47 9.12
CA ASP A 83 17.45 21.49 8.47
C ASP A 83 17.40 20.80 7.10
N PRO A 84 18.12 21.30 6.07
CA PRO A 84 18.23 20.65 4.77
C PRO A 84 18.66 19.18 4.87
N ASP A 85 19.54 18.90 5.82
CA ASP A 85 20.06 17.55 6.10
C ASP A 85 19.04 16.62 6.75
N ALA A 86 17.97 17.17 7.33
CA ALA A 86 16.89 16.39 7.89
C ALA A 86 16.14 15.66 6.77
N LEU A 87 15.92 16.30 5.61
CA LEU A 87 15.24 15.68 4.48
C LEU A 87 16.01 14.45 3.96
N ALA A 88 17.34 14.54 3.87
CA ALA A 88 18.19 13.42 3.50
C ALA A 88 18.11 12.28 4.53
N THR A 89 18.09 12.64 5.83
CA THR A 89 17.94 11.67 6.94
C THR A 89 16.57 10.98 6.93
N HIS A 90 15.50 11.74 6.67
CA HIS A 90 14.14 11.24 6.49
C HIS A 90 14.04 10.29 5.29
N PHE A 91 14.65 10.66 4.16
CA PHE A 91 14.69 9.83 2.96
C PHE A 91 15.46 8.53 3.22
N LEU A 92 16.66 8.61 3.83
CA LEU A 92 17.49 7.45 4.10
C LEU A 92 16.81 6.49 5.10
N GLY A 93 16.22 7.02 6.18
CA GLY A 93 15.45 6.22 7.13
C GLY A 93 14.25 5.54 6.47
N GLY A 94 13.55 6.24 5.58
CA GLY A 94 12.45 5.66 4.80
C GLY A 94 12.90 4.61 3.80
N LEU A 95 14.02 4.85 3.11
CA LEU A 95 14.62 3.93 2.13
C LEU A 95 15.06 2.63 2.81
N VAL A 96 15.87 2.72 3.86
CA VAL A 96 16.40 1.57 4.58
C VAL A 96 15.26 0.82 5.28
N GLY A 97 14.36 1.51 5.98
CA GLY A 97 13.18 0.89 6.59
C GLY A 97 12.29 0.21 5.55
N GLY A 98 12.16 0.82 4.36
CA GLY A 98 11.38 0.30 3.26
C GLY A 98 11.94 -1.00 2.68
N VAL A 99 13.23 -1.02 2.40
CA VAL A 99 13.94 -2.21 1.88
C VAL A 99 13.95 -3.34 2.92
N LEU A 100 14.15 -3.01 4.19
CA LEU A 100 14.19 -4.02 5.26
C LEU A 100 12.82 -4.66 5.48
N VAL A 101 11.75 -3.86 5.62
CA VAL A 101 10.41 -4.36 5.99
C VAL A 101 9.61 -4.81 4.77
N TYR A 102 9.50 -3.97 3.75
CA TYR A 102 8.66 -4.23 2.58
C TYR A 102 9.42 -4.94 1.46
N GLY A 103 10.73 -4.70 1.34
CA GLY A 103 11.59 -5.37 0.36
C GLY A 103 11.96 -6.82 0.70
N GLY A 104 11.45 -7.36 1.83
CA GLY A 104 11.60 -8.78 2.17
C GLY A 104 12.95 -9.19 2.75
N VAL A 105 13.90 -8.25 2.95
CA VAL A 105 15.22 -8.57 3.55
C VAL A 105 15.05 -9.09 4.98
N LEU A 106 14.19 -8.47 5.77
CA LEU A 106 13.93 -8.89 7.14
C LEU A 106 13.15 -10.21 7.20
N ASN A 107 12.22 -10.43 6.26
CA ASN A 107 11.48 -11.69 6.15
C ASN A 107 12.37 -12.86 5.68
N SER A 108 13.39 -12.57 4.87
CA SER A 108 14.37 -13.57 4.41
C SER A 108 15.27 -14.06 5.55
N LYS A 109 15.65 -13.16 6.47
CA LYS A 109 16.43 -13.52 7.67
C LYS A 109 15.57 -14.11 8.79
N PHE A 110 14.35 -13.61 8.96
CA PHE A 110 13.41 -14.06 9.99
C PHE A 110 12.11 -14.48 9.31
N LYS A 111 12.07 -15.73 8.85
CA LYS A 111 10.90 -16.28 8.15
C LYS A 111 9.65 -16.14 9.02
N GLY A 112 8.61 -15.53 8.46
CA GLY A 112 7.29 -15.41 9.09
C GLY A 112 7.13 -14.18 9.98
N LEU A 113 8.12 -13.30 10.04
CA LEU A 113 8.05 -12.08 10.86
C LEU A 113 7.13 -11.02 10.22
N VAL A 114 7.02 -11.01 8.89
CA VAL A 114 6.16 -10.10 8.12
C VAL A 114 5.30 -10.89 7.13
N ASN A 115 4.02 -10.54 7.04
CA ASN A 115 3.12 -11.10 6.03
C ASN A 115 3.36 -10.39 4.67
N GLU A 116 3.93 -11.11 3.70
CA GLU A 116 4.32 -10.57 2.39
C GLU A 116 3.14 -10.00 1.59
N GLY A 117 1.98 -10.65 1.64
CA GLY A 117 0.78 -10.15 0.97
C GLY A 117 0.31 -8.80 1.56
N VAL A 118 0.40 -8.66 2.88
CA VAL A 118 0.06 -7.41 3.58
C VAL A 118 1.07 -6.30 3.27
N ALA A 119 2.37 -6.61 3.31
CA ALA A 119 3.46 -5.70 2.96
C ALA A 119 3.38 -5.21 1.50
N THR A 120 3.10 -6.13 0.57
CA THR A 120 2.90 -5.81 -0.85
C THR A 120 1.71 -4.85 -1.03
N GLN A 121 0.58 -5.10 -0.37
CA GLN A 121 -0.58 -4.22 -0.47
C GLN A 121 -0.30 -2.82 0.10
N ILE A 122 0.41 -2.71 1.22
CA ILE A 122 0.82 -1.40 1.76
C ILE A 122 1.69 -0.67 0.74
N THR A 123 2.68 -1.37 0.17
CA THR A 123 3.64 -0.82 -0.78
C THR A 123 2.93 -0.28 -2.02
N LEU A 124 2.03 -1.05 -2.62
CA LEU A 124 1.25 -0.63 -3.79
C LEU A 124 0.35 0.58 -3.49
N TYR A 125 -0.29 0.59 -2.33
CA TYR A 125 -1.09 1.72 -1.89
C TYR A 125 -0.23 2.98 -1.74
N CYS A 126 0.90 2.89 -1.05
CA CYS A 126 1.84 3.99 -0.90
C CYS A 126 2.39 4.46 -2.25
N MET A 127 2.78 3.54 -3.14
CA MET A 127 3.25 3.82 -4.49
C MET A 127 2.23 4.66 -5.27
N SER A 128 0.95 4.25 -5.27
CA SER A 128 -0.11 5.03 -5.95
C SER A 128 -0.22 6.46 -5.41
N ARG A 129 -0.06 6.65 -4.09
CA ARG A 129 -0.13 7.98 -3.45
C ARG A 129 1.09 8.84 -3.77
N VAL A 130 2.28 8.23 -3.86
CA VAL A 130 3.52 8.92 -4.26
C VAL A 130 3.43 9.37 -5.72
N ILE A 131 2.95 8.51 -6.63
CA ILE A 131 2.77 8.88 -8.04
C ILE A 131 1.82 10.09 -8.17
N LEU A 132 0.70 10.09 -7.44
CA LEU A 132 -0.21 11.24 -7.38
C LEU A 132 0.44 12.49 -6.78
N ALA A 133 1.33 12.33 -5.79
CA ALA A 133 2.09 13.44 -5.22
C ALA A 133 3.10 14.01 -6.23
N ILE A 134 3.75 13.17 -7.04
CA ILE A 134 4.65 13.59 -8.13
C ILE A 134 3.87 14.40 -9.16
N GLY A 135 2.67 13.96 -9.56
CA GLY A 135 1.83 14.73 -10.49
C GLY A 135 1.46 16.12 -9.95
N LYS A 136 1.14 16.23 -8.66
CA LYS A 136 0.89 17.53 -7.99
C LYS A 136 2.17 18.38 -7.90
N TRP A 137 3.32 17.76 -7.65
CA TRP A 137 4.61 18.45 -7.61
C TRP A 137 4.98 19.02 -8.98
N PHE A 138 4.80 18.24 -10.05
CA PHE A 138 4.99 18.71 -11.42
C PHE A 138 4.05 19.87 -11.76
N GLY A 139 2.77 19.78 -11.39
CA GLY A 139 1.83 20.88 -11.53
C GLY A 139 2.26 22.16 -10.80
N ARG A 140 2.90 22.06 -9.62
CA ARG A 140 3.46 23.22 -8.91
C ARG A 140 4.68 23.82 -9.62
N ILE A 141 5.51 23.01 -10.28
CA ILE A 141 6.64 23.51 -11.07
C ILE A 141 6.12 24.33 -12.25
N LEU A 142 5.05 23.85 -12.90
CA LEU A 142 4.40 24.57 -14.00
C LEU A 142 3.72 25.87 -13.54
N GLU A 143 3.11 25.89 -12.35
CA GLU A 143 2.59 27.12 -11.73
C GLU A 143 3.69 28.16 -11.53
N LYS A 144 4.84 27.76 -10.96
CA LYS A 144 5.98 28.66 -10.73
C LYS A 144 6.58 29.25 -12.02
N ARG A 145 6.41 28.57 -13.16
CA ARG A 145 6.83 29.05 -14.48
C ARG A 145 5.78 29.92 -15.17
N GLY A 146 4.68 30.27 -14.49
CA GLY A 146 3.60 31.09 -15.03
C GLY A 146 2.60 30.34 -15.91
N GLY A 147 2.72 29.01 -16.04
CA GLY A 147 1.91 28.21 -16.96
C GLY A 147 0.55 27.74 -16.41
N LEU A 148 0.34 27.76 -15.09
CA LEU A 148 -0.88 27.25 -14.45
C LEU A 148 -1.28 28.09 -13.23
N ARG A 149 -2.58 28.34 -13.05
CA ARG A 149 -3.10 28.90 -11.79
C ARG A 149 -3.14 27.83 -10.69
N ARG A 150 -2.92 28.23 -9.43
CA ARG A 150 -2.93 27.35 -8.25
C ARG A 150 -4.16 26.43 -8.14
N SER A 151 -5.33 26.91 -8.54
CA SER A 151 -6.59 26.15 -8.56
C SER A 151 -6.62 25.03 -9.60
N GLN A 152 -5.82 25.16 -10.66
CA GLN A 152 -5.72 24.19 -11.74
C GLN A 152 -4.64 23.13 -11.48
N VAL A 153 -3.64 23.41 -10.64
CA VAL A 153 -2.54 22.49 -10.32
C VAL A 153 -3.04 21.14 -9.82
N GLN A 154 -4.03 21.12 -8.91
CA GLN A 154 -4.57 19.86 -8.39
C GLN A 154 -5.33 19.07 -9.47
N LYS A 155 -6.13 19.77 -10.28
CA LYS A 155 -6.94 19.16 -11.36
C LYS A 155 -6.04 18.63 -12.47
N PHE A 156 -5.03 19.40 -12.87
CA PHE A 156 -4.04 19.01 -13.87
C PHE A 156 -3.20 17.83 -13.39
N GLY A 157 -2.64 17.90 -12.17
CA GLY A 157 -1.85 16.82 -11.60
C GLY A 157 -2.65 15.52 -11.51
N TRP A 158 -3.92 15.59 -11.10
CA TRP A 158 -4.82 14.42 -11.12
C TRP A 158 -5.03 13.88 -12.53
N ARG A 159 -5.48 14.72 -13.47
CA ARG A 159 -5.76 14.31 -14.87
C ARG A 159 -4.54 13.70 -15.56
N ALA A 160 -3.39 14.36 -15.47
CA ALA A 160 -2.15 13.91 -16.08
C ALA A 160 -1.71 12.55 -15.50
N THR A 161 -1.76 12.42 -14.17
CA THR A 161 -1.36 11.17 -13.52
C THR A 161 -2.32 10.02 -13.83
N THR A 162 -3.62 10.27 -13.78
CA THR A 162 -4.64 9.26 -14.12
C THR A 162 -4.51 8.82 -15.57
N GLY A 163 -4.37 9.76 -16.51
CA GLY A 163 -4.18 9.45 -17.93
C GLY A 163 -2.91 8.65 -18.17
N ALA A 164 -1.79 9.04 -17.56
CA ALA A 164 -0.52 8.32 -17.68
C ALA A 164 -0.59 6.90 -17.11
N VAL A 165 -1.18 6.73 -15.92
CA VAL A 165 -1.31 5.40 -15.28
C VAL A 165 -2.20 4.48 -16.12
N TRP A 166 -3.36 4.94 -16.58
CA TRP A 166 -4.25 4.12 -17.42
C TRP A 166 -3.65 3.83 -18.80
N GLY A 167 -2.99 4.81 -19.42
CA GLY A 167 -2.30 4.62 -20.69
C GLY A 167 -1.19 3.58 -20.59
N LEU A 168 -0.30 3.71 -19.60
CA LEU A 168 0.77 2.74 -19.35
C LEU A 168 0.22 1.35 -19.02
N LEU A 169 -0.85 1.27 -18.23
CA LEU A 169 -1.49 0.01 -17.87
C LEU A 169 -2.00 -0.73 -19.11
N VAL A 170 -2.67 -0.03 -20.03
CA VAL A 170 -3.15 -0.64 -21.28
C VAL A 170 -1.99 -1.02 -22.19
N VAL A 171 -0.94 -0.20 -22.27
CA VAL A 171 0.28 -0.52 -23.04
C VAL A 171 0.96 -1.77 -22.50
N PHE A 172 1.14 -1.89 -21.18
CA PHE A 172 1.72 -3.10 -20.59
C PHE A 172 0.83 -4.31 -20.76
N TYR A 173 -0.50 -4.15 -20.68
CA TYR A 173 -1.45 -5.23 -20.95
C TYR A 173 -1.38 -5.72 -22.40
N ALA A 174 -1.20 -4.81 -23.37
CA ALA A 174 -1.07 -5.15 -24.78
C ALA A 174 0.31 -5.72 -25.13
N ALA A 175 1.38 -5.26 -24.48
CA ALA A 175 2.76 -5.66 -24.76
C ALA A 175 3.09 -7.07 -24.27
N ASP A 176 2.75 -7.43 -23.02
CA ASP A 176 2.91 -8.80 -22.52
C ASP A 176 2.07 -9.06 -21.24
N LYS A 177 1.02 -9.87 -21.37
CA LYS A 177 0.07 -10.19 -20.28
C LYS A 177 0.71 -10.97 -19.12
N ASN A 178 1.79 -11.70 -19.36
CA ASN A 178 2.30 -12.69 -18.39
C ASN A 178 3.47 -12.18 -17.55
N LEU A 179 4.28 -11.26 -18.06
CA LEU A 179 5.61 -11.00 -17.49
C LEU A 179 5.66 -9.78 -16.55
N TYR A 180 4.96 -8.70 -16.88
CA TYR A 180 5.16 -7.40 -16.20
C TYR A 180 4.06 -7.02 -15.21
N LEU A 181 2.83 -7.55 -15.38
CA LEU A 181 1.71 -7.19 -14.53
C LEU A 181 1.63 -8.05 -13.27
N GLN A 182 1.30 -7.40 -12.16
CA GLN A 182 0.96 -8.11 -10.94
C GLN A 182 -0.22 -9.07 -11.21
N PRO A 183 -0.18 -10.33 -10.72
CA PRO A 183 -1.20 -11.34 -11.03
C PRO A 183 -2.65 -10.95 -10.68
N ALA A 184 -2.83 -10.09 -9.69
CA ALA A 184 -4.15 -9.56 -9.32
C ALA A 184 -4.68 -8.53 -10.33
N LEU A 185 -3.81 -7.63 -10.80
CA LEU A 185 -4.17 -6.60 -11.77
C LEU A 185 -4.49 -7.22 -13.13
N ARG A 186 -3.65 -8.18 -13.56
CA ARG A 186 -3.87 -8.93 -14.80
C ARG A 186 -5.25 -9.58 -14.83
N ARG A 187 -5.63 -10.33 -13.78
CA ARG A 187 -6.95 -10.99 -13.72
C ARG A 187 -8.11 -9.99 -13.77
N SER A 188 -7.96 -8.82 -13.13
CA SER A 188 -8.95 -7.75 -13.25
C SER A 188 -9.07 -7.22 -14.68
N LEU A 189 -7.96 -7.13 -15.42
CA LEU A 189 -7.97 -6.68 -16.82
C LEU A 189 -8.46 -7.76 -17.77
N ASP A 190 -8.16 -9.03 -17.51
CA ASP A 190 -8.73 -10.15 -18.27
C ASP A 190 -10.24 -10.26 -18.04
N PHE A 191 -10.75 -9.91 -16.86
CA PHE A 191 -12.20 -9.82 -16.62
C PHE A 191 -12.85 -8.63 -17.33
N GLN A 192 -12.14 -7.52 -17.47
CA GLN A 192 -12.67 -6.28 -18.06
C GLN A 192 -12.53 -6.21 -19.59
N PHE A 193 -11.42 -6.70 -20.11
CA PHE A 193 -11.00 -6.56 -21.52
C PHE A 193 -10.76 -7.92 -22.20
N GLY A 194 -10.87 -9.04 -21.48
CA GLY A 194 -10.77 -10.36 -22.08
C GLY A 194 -12.04 -10.75 -22.82
N ASP A 195 -11.89 -11.57 -23.86
CA ASP A 195 -12.99 -12.00 -24.73
C ASP A 195 -13.90 -13.08 -24.11
N ALA A 196 -13.58 -13.54 -22.88
CA ALA A 196 -14.29 -14.61 -22.19
C ALA A 196 -15.33 -14.06 -21.21
N ILE A 197 -16.55 -14.61 -21.26
CA ILE A 197 -17.61 -14.31 -20.29
C ILE A 197 -17.35 -15.12 -19.01
N TYR A 198 -16.90 -14.45 -17.95
CA TYR A 198 -16.69 -15.06 -16.64
C TYR A 198 -17.95 -14.97 -15.77
N SER A 199 -18.22 -16.00 -14.98
CA SER A 199 -19.30 -16.00 -13.99
C SER A 199 -18.90 -15.21 -12.73
N TRP A 200 -19.87 -14.60 -12.03
CA TRP A 200 -19.64 -13.87 -10.76
C TRP A 200 -18.87 -14.67 -9.70
N LEU A 201 -18.97 -16.00 -9.72
CA LEU A 201 -18.27 -16.90 -8.80
C LEU A 201 -16.79 -17.11 -9.18
N GLU A 202 -16.44 -16.97 -10.45
CA GLU A 202 -15.05 -17.11 -10.92
C GLU A 202 -14.21 -15.87 -10.61
N ALA A 203 -14.85 -14.70 -10.51
CA ALA A 203 -14.19 -13.44 -10.14
C ALA A 203 -13.56 -13.47 -8.73
N PHE A 204 -14.04 -14.35 -7.84
CA PHE A 204 -13.55 -14.48 -6.46
C PHE A 204 -12.81 -15.79 -6.18
N ASN A 205 -12.63 -16.66 -7.18
CA ASN A 205 -11.95 -17.94 -6.99
C ASN A 205 -10.44 -17.78 -7.24
N TYR A 206 -9.69 -17.53 -6.17
CA TYR A 206 -8.26 -17.18 -6.23
C TYR A 206 -7.30 -18.38 -6.42
N SER A 207 -7.82 -19.60 -6.61
CA SER A 207 -7.08 -20.88 -6.52
C SER A 207 -6.78 -21.59 -7.84
N ARG A 208 -6.87 -20.89 -8.99
CA ARG A 208 -6.32 -21.36 -10.27
C ARG A 208 -5.25 -20.41 -10.79
#